data_AF-A0A7C6RS79-F1
#
_entry.id   AF-A0A7C6RS79-F1
#
_cell.length_a   1.000
_cell.length_b   1.000
_cell.length_c   1.000
_cell.angle_alpha   90.00
_cell.angle_beta   90.00
_cell.angle_gamma   90.00
#
_symmetry.space_group_name_H-M   'P 1'
#
loop_
_entity.id
_entity.type
_entity.pdbx_description
1 polymer ?
#
loop_
_entity_poly.entity_id
_entity_poly.type
_entity_poly.pdbx_seq_one_letter_code
_entity_poly.pdbx_strand_id
1 'polypeptide(L)'
;MREIREKITSLNQAYTEQLQLYKEIGEVGSQESALIEKGQLDRLLQVLKTKEGLLKRAGEHEQQIRTLQDQLVSHFGLSSFSLPQLRLAAPEYYQDDLAALNAVISELVPVLEELETQERQNESALNAYLKRAQAQQSEQRKQAGRAYGRGE
;
A
#
# COMPACT_ATOMS: atom_id res chain seq x y z
N MET A 1 -24.20 20.77 -14.04
CA MET A 1 -22.93 21.54 -14.02
C MET A 1 -22.24 21.43 -12.66
N ARG A 2 -22.83 21.92 -11.54
CA ARG A 2 -22.24 21.76 -10.19
C ARG A 2 -21.97 20.30 -9.80
N GLU A 3 -22.92 19.42 -10.07
CA GLU A 3 -22.83 18.00 -9.70
C GLU A 3 -21.61 17.26 -10.31
N ILE A 4 -21.21 17.60 -11.54
CA ILE A 4 -20.07 16.94 -12.19
C ILE A 4 -18.74 17.48 -11.66
N ARG A 5 -18.67 18.79 -11.41
CA ARG A 5 -17.52 19.37 -10.72
C ARG A 5 -17.35 18.71 -9.35
N GLU A 6 -18.43 18.58 -8.59
CA GLU A 6 -18.42 17.91 -7.28
C GLU A 6 -17.93 16.45 -7.37
N LYS A 7 -18.30 15.71 -8.44
CA LYS A 7 -17.76 14.36 -8.68
C LYS A 7 -16.26 14.36 -8.99
N ILE A 8 -15.77 15.30 -9.80
CA ILE A 8 -14.32 15.44 -10.08
C ILE A 8 -13.58 15.82 -8.80
N THR A 9 -14.09 16.75 -8.01
CA THR A 9 -13.53 17.13 -6.71
C THR A 9 -13.52 15.95 -5.73
N SER A 10 -14.62 15.19 -5.67
CA SER A 10 -14.72 13.99 -4.82
C SER A 10 -13.74 12.90 -5.26
N LEU A 11 -13.55 12.74 -6.57
CA LEU A 11 -12.57 11.80 -7.11
C LEU A 11 -11.15 12.22 -6.76
N ASN A 12 -10.84 13.51 -6.88
CA ASN A 12 -9.55 14.06 -6.47
C ASN A 12 -9.29 13.85 -4.97
N GLN A 13 -10.30 14.11 -4.13
CA GLN A 13 -10.21 13.87 -2.69
C GLN A 13 -9.97 12.39 -2.38
N ALA A 14 -10.72 11.48 -3.00
CA ALA A 14 -10.55 10.05 -2.78
C ALA A 14 -9.15 9.56 -3.16
N TYR A 15 -8.59 10.03 -4.28
CA TYR A 15 -7.21 9.74 -4.64
C TYR A 15 -6.19 10.35 -3.69
N THR A 16 -6.44 11.56 -3.18
CA THR A 16 -5.56 12.21 -2.20
C THR A 16 -5.53 11.44 -0.88
N GLU A 17 -6.69 11.01 -0.40
CA GLU A 17 -6.81 10.19 0.82
C GLU A 17 -6.16 8.82 0.62
N GLN A 18 -6.35 8.19 -0.54
CA GLN A 18 -5.70 6.93 -0.88
C GLN A 18 -4.16 7.08 -0.94
N LEU A 19 -3.66 8.16 -1.54
CA LEU A 19 -2.22 8.47 -1.58
C LEU A 19 -1.64 8.64 -0.16
N GLN A 20 -2.36 9.34 0.71
CA GLN A 20 -1.96 9.52 2.11
C GLN A 20 -1.90 8.18 2.86
N LEU A 21 -2.88 7.30 2.65
CA LEU A 21 -2.87 5.95 3.23
C LEU A 21 -1.68 5.13 2.75
N TYR A 22 -1.33 5.21 1.46
CA TYR A 22 -0.15 4.51 0.94
C TYR A 22 1.15 5.05 1.53
N LYS A 23 1.27 6.36 1.72
CA LYS A 23 2.42 6.95 2.43
C LYS A 23 2.51 6.45 3.87
N GLU A 24 1.39 6.41 4.60
CA GLU A 24 1.32 5.85 5.96
C GLU A 24 1.70 4.35 6.00
N ILE A 25 1.24 3.57 5.02
CA ILE A 25 1.63 2.16 4.88
C ILE A 25 3.15 2.04 4.69
N GLY A 26 3.79 2.96 3.96
CA GLY A 26 5.24 2.96 3.75
C GLY A 26 6.03 3.27 5.02
N GLU A 27 5.51 4.16 5.86
CA GLU A 27 6.08 4.42 7.19
C GLU A 27 5.99 3.17 8.08
N VAL A 28 4.85 2.49 8.05
CA VAL A 28 4.62 1.23 8.78
C VAL A 28 5.56 0.14 8.25
N GLY A 29 5.72 0.02 6.93
CA GLY A 29 6.67 -0.89 6.30
C GLY A 29 8.12 -0.66 6.74
N SER A 30 8.52 0.60 6.97
CA SER A 30 9.87 0.93 7.46
C SER A 30 10.06 0.48 8.92
N GLN A 31 9.00 0.59 9.72
CA GLN A 31 9.00 0.08 11.10
C GLN A 31 9.10 -1.44 11.13
N GLU A 32 8.45 -2.16 10.20
CA GLU A 32 8.57 -3.61 10.07
C GLU A 32 10.03 -4.01 9.83
N SER A 33 10.73 -3.36 8.88
CA SER A 33 12.15 -3.66 8.60
C SER A 33 13.00 -3.55 9.88
N ALA A 34 12.84 -2.44 10.62
CA ALA A 34 13.60 -2.19 11.85
C ALA A 34 13.28 -3.20 12.98
N LEU A 35 12.03 -3.69 13.05
CA LEU A 35 11.62 -4.70 14.04
C LEU A 35 12.14 -6.09 13.69
N ILE A 36 12.17 -6.44 12.40
CA ILE A 36 12.75 -7.69 11.90
C ILE A 36 14.25 -7.74 12.22
N GLU A 37 14.98 -6.66 11.95
CA GLU A 37 16.41 -6.56 12.26
C GLU A 37 16.72 -6.74 13.75
N LYS A 38 15.84 -6.21 14.62
CA LYS A 38 15.95 -6.31 16.08
C LYS A 38 15.40 -7.62 16.66
N GLY A 39 14.80 -8.48 15.82
CA GLY A 39 14.15 -9.72 16.26
C GLY A 39 12.93 -9.52 17.17
N GLN A 40 12.27 -8.37 17.10
CA GLN A 40 11.14 -7.99 17.97
C GLN A 40 9.80 -8.47 17.39
N LEU A 41 9.60 -9.79 17.30
CA LEU A 41 8.45 -10.39 16.61
C LEU A 41 7.08 -10.03 17.21
N ASP A 42 6.97 -9.91 18.53
CA ASP A 42 5.70 -9.53 19.17
C ASP A 42 5.25 -8.12 18.78
N ARG A 43 6.21 -7.19 18.64
CA ARG A 43 5.94 -5.83 18.16
C ARG A 43 5.66 -5.83 16.66
N LEU A 44 6.34 -6.68 15.89
CA LEU A 44 6.09 -6.83 14.45
C LEU A 44 4.62 -7.23 14.19
N LEU A 45 4.04 -8.12 14.99
CA LEU A 45 2.62 -8.50 14.87
C LEU A 45 1.67 -7.31 15.09
N GLN A 46 1.99 -6.39 16.01
CA GLN A 46 1.17 -5.20 16.26
C GLN A 46 1.22 -4.22 15.07
N VAL A 47 2.41 -4.05 14.49
CA VAL A 47 2.62 -3.21 13.31
C VAL A 47 1.89 -3.79 12.08
N LEU A 48 1.97 -5.10 11.87
CA LEU A 48 1.23 -5.79 10.80
C LEU A 48 -0.28 -5.62 10.92
N LYS A 49 -0.83 -5.67 12.14
CA LYS A 49 -2.27 -5.40 12.37
C LYS A 49 -2.65 -3.96 12.01
N THR A 50 -1.77 -3.01 12.27
CA THR A 50 -1.97 -1.61 11.90
C THR A 50 -1.97 -1.46 10.37
N LYS A 51 -1.01 -2.08 9.69
CA LYS A 51 -0.94 -2.13 8.22
C LYS A 51 -2.19 -2.73 7.58
N GLU A 52 -2.69 -3.84 8.13
CA GLU A 52 -3.93 -4.47 7.66
C GLU A 52 -5.13 -3.51 7.75
N GLY A 53 -5.21 -2.73 8.83
CA GLY A 53 -6.23 -1.69 8.99
C GLY A 53 -6.13 -0.58 7.95
N LEU A 54 -4.92 -0.12 7.64
CA LEU A 54 -4.68 0.88 6.60
C LEU A 54 -5.03 0.35 5.20
N LEU A 55 -4.65 -0.90 4.89
CA LEU A 55 -4.98 -1.55 3.62
C LEU A 55 -6.49 -1.71 3.42
N LYS A 56 -7.24 -2.03 4.48
CA LYS A 56 -8.71 -2.10 4.42
C LYS A 56 -9.31 -0.75 4.04
N ARG A 57 -8.87 0.33 4.68
CA ARG A 57 -9.31 1.71 4.36
C ARG A 57 -8.94 2.08 2.92
N ALA A 58 -7.75 1.70 2.45
CA ALA A 58 -7.36 1.94 1.06
C ALA A 58 -8.30 1.22 0.07
N GLY A 59 -8.75 0.00 0.40
CA GLY A 59 -9.74 -0.74 -0.40
C GLY A 59 -11.12 -0.09 -0.44
N GLU A 60 -11.56 0.59 0.62
CA GLU A 60 -12.80 1.36 0.64
C GLU A 60 -12.74 2.55 -0.35
N HIS A 61 -11.61 3.27 -0.37
CA HIS A 61 -11.40 4.34 -1.34
C HIS A 61 -11.35 3.82 -2.78
N GLU A 62 -10.77 2.65 -3.03
CA GLU A 62 -10.75 2.05 -4.38
C GLU A 62 -12.16 1.82 -4.92
N GLN A 63 -13.08 1.34 -4.09
CA GLN A 63 -14.48 1.14 -4.48
C GLN A 63 -15.19 2.47 -4.77
N GLN A 64 -14.93 3.50 -3.95
CA GLN A 64 -15.46 4.85 -4.16
C GLN A 64 -14.92 5.46 -5.47
N ILE A 65 -13.62 5.32 -5.73
CA ILE A 65 -12.96 5.78 -6.95
C ILE A 65 -13.60 5.14 -8.17
N ARG A 66 -13.75 3.81 -8.19
CA ARG A 66 -14.39 3.09 -9.32
C ARG A 66 -15.81 3.62 -9.59
N THR A 67 -16.59 3.82 -8.53
CA THR A 67 -17.96 4.35 -8.65
C THR A 67 -17.97 5.75 -9.27
N LEU A 68 -17.06 6.64 -8.84
CA LEU A 68 -16.95 8.00 -9.38
C LEU A 68 -16.44 8.00 -10.83
N GLN A 69 -15.49 7.13 -11.16
CA GLN A 69 -14.99 6.94 -12.52
C GLN A 69 -16.11 6.51 -13.46
N ASP A 70 -16.91 5.51 -13.08
CA ASP A 70 -18.04 5.03 -13.89
C ASP A 70 -19.07 6.14 -14.14
N GLN A 71 -19.35 6.96 -13.12
CA GLN A 71 -20.25 8.10 -13.26
C GLN A 71 -19.71 9.15 -14.24
N LEU A 72 -18.40 9.43 -14.23
CA LEU A 72 -17.77 10.36 -15.17
C LEU A 72 -17.74 9.78 -16.59
N VAL A 73 -17.42 8.50 -16.75
CA VAL A 73 -17.46 7.78 -18.02
C VAL A 73 -18.85 7.86 -18.65
N SER A 74 -19.88 7.56 -17.86
CA SER A 74 -21.28 7.66 -18.30
C SER A 74 -21.68 9.08 -18.67
N HIS A 75 -21.28 10.08 -17.88
CA HIS A 75 -21.61 11.48 -18.14
C HIS A 75 -20.99 12.02 -19.43
N PHE A 76 -19.72 11.71 -19.68
CA PHE A 76 -18.98 12.19 -20.85
C PHE A 76 -19.08 11.25 -22.06
N GLY A 77 -19.81 10.14 -21.96
CA GLY A 77 -20.02 9.20 -23.06
C GLY A 77 -18.74 8.46 -23.48
N LEU A 78 -17.84 8.18 -22.53
CA LEU A 78 -16.58 7.48 -22.79
C LEU A 78 -16.78 5.96 -22.76
N SER A 79 -15.88 5.22 -23.41
CA SER A 79 -15.88 3.75 -23.36
C SER A 79 -15.24 3.19 -22.09
N SER A 80 -14.33 3.96 -21.47
CA SER A 80 -13.62 3.62 -20.24
C SER A 80 -13.07 4.88 -19.60
N PHE A 81 -12.71 4.81 -18.31
CA PHE A 81 -12.12 5.95 -17.62
C PHE A 81 -10.69 6.19 -18.12
N SER A 82 -10.43 7.40 -18.60
CA SER A 82 -9.11 7.83 -19.04
C SER A 82 -9.02 9.34 -18.86
N LEU A 83 -8.04 9.81 -18.09
CA LEU A 83 -7.81 11.25 -17.89
C LEU A 83 -7.57 12.00 -19.20
N PRO A 84 -6.73 11.50 -20.13
CA PRO A 84 -6.59 12.10 -21.45
C PRO A 84 -7.92 12.22 -22.21
N GLN A 85 -8.76 11.18 -22.20
CA GLN A 85 -10.06 11.21 -22.88
C GLN A 85 -11.04 12.16 -22.20
N LEU A 86 -11.06 12.18 -20.86
CA LEU A 86 -11.85 13.13 -20.07
C LEU A 86 -11.47 14.56 -20.38
N ARG A 87 -10.18 14.90 -20.50
CA ARG A 87 -9.75 16.26 -20.85
C ARG A 87 -10.15 16.67 -22.27
N LEU A 88 -10.26 15.73 -23.20
CA LEU A 88 -10.73 16.01 -24.56
C LEU A 88 -12.26 16.18 -24.62
N ALA A 89 -13.01 15.41 -23.83
CA ALA A 89 -14.46 15.44 -23.81
C ALA A 89 -15.04 16.52 -22.88
N ALA A 90 -14.32 16.89 -21.83
CA ALA A 90 -14.79 17.84 -20.84
C ALA A 90 -14.61 19.29 -21.29
N PRO A 91 -15.62 20.15 -21.06
CA PRO A 91 -15.50 21.59 -21.29
C PRO A 91 -14.32 22.24 -20.57
N GLU A 92 -13.85 23.38 -21.11
CA GLU A 92 -12.65 24.09 -20.65
C GLU A 92 -12.67 24.46 -19.16
N TYR A 93 -13.85 24.77 -18.61
CA TYR A 93 -14.00 25.14 -17.20
C TYR A 93 -13.81 23.97 -16.21
N TYR A 94 -13.59 22.74 -16.67
CA TYR A 94 -13.18 21.60 -15.82
C TYR A 94 -11.68 21.28 -15.92
N GLN A 95 -10.92 21.97 -16.79
CA GLN A 95 -9.53 21.60 -17.07
C GLN A 95 -8.63 21.75 -15.84
N ASP A 96 -8.86 22.77 -15.00
CA ASP A 96 -8.12 22.95 -13.74
C ASP A 96 -8.39 21.80 -12.76
N ASP A 97 -9.66 21.40 -12.60
CA ASP A 97 -10.06 20.29 -11.74
C ASP A 97 -9.43 18.97 -12.22
N LEU A 98 -9.41 18.74 -13.54
CA LEU A 98 -8.79 17.56 -14.16
C LEU A 98 -7.26 17.58 -14.10
N ALA A 99 -6.64 18.76 -14.14
CA ALA A 99 -5.20 18.91 -13.97
C ALA A 99 -4.77 18.59 -12.54
N ALA A 100 -5.53 19.04 -11.54
CA ALA A 100 -5.32 18.69 -10.14
C ALA A 100 -5.43 17.17 -9.91
N LEU A 101 -6.48 16.55 -10.46
CA LEU A 101 -6.66 15.10 -10.41
C LEU A 101 -5.48 14.34 -11.07
N ASN A 102 -5.00 14.83 -12.21
CA ASN A 102 -3.84 14.23 -12.87
C ASN A 102 -2.56 14.31 -12.03
N ALA A 103 -2.34 15.42 -11.31
CA ALA A 103 -1.20 15.57 -10.43
C ALA A 103 -1.20 14.52 -9.31
N VAL A 104 -2.35 14.33 -8.64
CA VAL A 104 -2.48 13.35 -7.55
C VAL A 104 -2.28 11.91 -8.06
N ILE A 105 -2.88 11.55 -9.21
CA ILE A 105 -2.68 10.22 -9.79
C ILE A 105 -1.22 10.00 -10.21
N SER A 106 -0.55 11.04 -10.71
CA SER A 106 0.86 10.94 -11.10
C SER A 106 1.79 10.72 -9.89
N GLU A 107 1.42 11.19 -8.71
CA GLU A 107 2.13 10.88 -7.46
C GLU A 107 1.86 9.47 -6.93
N LEU A 108 0.72 8.86 -7.29
CA LEU A 108 0.35 7.54 -6.79
C LEU A 108 1.26 6.43 -7.30
N VAL A 109 1.65 6.49 -8.59
CA VAL A 109 2.49 5.48 -9.24
C VAL A 109 3.83 5.27 -8.52
N PRO A 110 4.67 6.31 -8.32
CA PRO A 110 5.96 6.12 -7.67
C PRO A 110 5.83 5.65 -6.21
N VAL A 111 4.78 6.08 -5.49
CA VAL A 111 4.53 5.62 -4.12
C VAL A 111 4.20 4.12 -4.09
N LEU A 112 3.40 3.63 -5.04
CA LEU A 112 3.10 2.20 -5.14
C LEU A 112 4.34 1.37 -5.49
N GLU A 113 5.21 1.86 -6.38
CA GLU A 113 6.48 1.21 -6.72
C GLU A 113 7.44 1.13 -5.51
N GLU A 114 7.49 2.19 -4.71
CA GLU A 114 8.28 2.24 -3.48
C GLU A 114 7.75 1.22 -2.45
N LEU A 115 6.43 1.18 -2.25
CA LEU A 115 5.79 0.20 -1.37
C LEU A 115 6.07 -1.24 -1.81
N GLU A 116 5.91 -1.56 -3.10
CA GLU A 116 6.18 -2.91 -3.59
C GLU A 116 7.64 -3.32 -3.35
N THR A 117 8.57 -2.40 -3.59
CA THR A 117 10.00 -2.62 -3.34
C THR A 117 10.27 -2.87 -1.86
N GLN A 118 9.67 -2.06 -0.99
CA GLN A 118 9.80 -2.19 0.45
C GLN A 118 9.25 -3.52 0.97
N GLU A 119 8.08 -3.97 0.48
CA GLU A 119 7.52 -5.26 0.89
C GLU A 119 8.40 -6.43 0.52
N ARG A 120 8.97 -6.42 -0.69
CA ARG A 120 9.94 -7.45 -1.11
C ARG A 120 11.17 -7.47 -0.21
N GLN A 121 11.64 -6.31 0.24
CA GLN A 121 12.76 -6.20 1.17
C GLN A 121 12.40 -6.75 2.56
N ASN A 122 11.24 -6.38 3.09
CA ASN A 122 10.74 -6.86 4.38
C ASN A 122 10.57 -8.38 4.39
N GLU A 123 9.96 -8.94 3.34
CA GLU A 123 9.79 -10.39 3.19
C GLU A 123 11.14 -11.11 3.13
N SER A 124 12.09 -10.59 2.36
CA SER A 124 13.44 -11.14 2.28
C SER A 124 14.16 -11.11 3.64
N ALA A 125 14.09 -10.00 4.36
CA ALA A 125 14.69 -9.83 5.68
C ALA A 125 14.08 -10.80 6.71
N LEU A 126 12.74 -10.95 6.71
CA LEU A 126 12.04 -11.87 7.58
C LEU A 126 12.43 -13.33 7.28
N ASN A 127 12.49 -13.71 6.01
CA ASN A 127 12.93 -15.04 5.60
C ASN A 127 14.38 -15.33 6.02
N ALA A 128 15.28 -14.36 5.91
CA ALA A 128 16.66 -14.50 6.35
C ALA A 128 16.75 -14.66 7.89
N TYR A 129 15.97 -13.87 8.63
CA TYR A 129 15.86 -13.98 10.09
C TYR A 129 15.38 -15.39 10.52
N LEU A 130 14.30 -15.89 9.91
CA LEU A 130 13.74 -17.21 10.21
C LEU A 130 14.74 -18.35 9.94
N LYS A 131 15.49 -18.28 8.83
CA LYS A 131 16.55 -19.27 8.52
C LYS A 131 17.64 -19.28 9.58
N ARG A 132 18.09 -18.11 10.05
CA ARG A 132 19.12 -18.01 11.11
C ARG A 132 18.61 -18.57 12.45
N ALA A 133 17.39 -18.22 12.83
CA ALA A 133 16.78 -18.71 14.07
C ALA A 133 16.62 -20.25 14.07
N GLN A 134 16.21 -20.83 12.95
CA GLN A 134 16.11 -22.29 12.79
C GLN A 134 17.48 -22.99 12.86
N ALA A 135 18.50 -22.42 12.21
CA ALA A 135 19.86 -22.95 12.27
C ALA A 135 20.39 -22.97 13.72
N GLN A 136 20.23 -21.88 14.46
CA GLN A 136 20.64 -21.77 15.87
C GLN A 136 19.91 -22.77 16.78
N GLN A 137 18.59 -22.95 16.61
CA GLN A 137 17.85 -23.98 17.36
C GLN A 137 18.37 -25.39 17.05
N SER A 138 18.71 -25.67 15.79
CA SER A 138 19.25 -26.98 15.41
C SER A 138 20.62 -27.27 16.04
N GLU A 139 21.47 -26.25 16.17
CA GLU A 139 22.77 -26.35 16.83
C GLU A 139 22.65 -26.50 18.35
N GLN A 140 21.77 -25.73 18.98
CA GLN A 140 21.49 -25.86 20.42
C GLN A 140 20.94 -27.25 20.76
N ARG A 141 20.05 -27.81 19.93
CA ARG A 141 19.55 -29.19 20.11
C ARG A 141 20.67 -30.23 19.97
N LYS A 142 21.58 -30.06 19.00
CA LYS A 142 22.75 -30.94 18.83
C LYS A 142 23.72 -30.84 20.01
N GLN A 143 23.95 -29.64 20.54
CA GLN A 143 24.81 -29.42 21.71
C GLN A 143 24.18 -29.97 22.99
N ALA A 144 22.89 -29.75 23.23
CA ALA A 144 22.15 -30.34 24.34
C ALA A 144 22.14 -31.88 24.25
N GLY A 145 21.89 -32.46 23.06
CA GLY A 145 21.97 -33.90 22.86
C GLY A 145 23.35 -34.50 23.15
N ARG A 146 24.44 -33.74 22.92
CA ARG A 146 25.80 -34.17 23.29
C ARG A 146 26.10 -34.02 24.78
N ALA A 147 25.52 -33.01 25.44
CA ALA A 147 25.69 -32.77 26.87
C ALA A 147 24.87 -33.74 27.74
N TYR A 148 23.69 -34.14 27.28
CA TYR A 148 22.77 -35.03 28.00
C TYR A 148 22.79 -36.49 27.50
N GLY A 149 23.42 -36.78 26.36
CA GLY A 149 23.48 -38.11 25.74
C GLY A 149 24.73 -38.94 26.04
N ARG A 150 25.60 -38.51 26.97
CA ARG A 150 26.75 -39.30 27.43
C ARG A 150 26.51 -39.79 28.85
N GLY A 151 25.70 -40.84 28.94
CA GLY A 151 25.32 -41.47 30.20
C GLY A 151 24.77 -42.88 30.00
N GLU A 152 25.30 -43.65 29.05
CA GLU A 152 25.35 -45.13 29.07
C GLU A 152 26.63 -45.59 28.36
#